data_AF-A0A5K1IB14-F1
#
_entry.id   AF-A0A5K1IB14-F1
#
_cell.length_a   1.000
_cell.length_b   1.000
_cell.length_c   1.000
_cell.angle_alpha   90.00
_cell.angle_beta   90.00
_cell.angle_gamma   90.00
#
_symmetry.space_group_name_H-M   'P 1'
#
loop_
_entity.id
_entity.type
_entity.pdbx_description
1 polymer ?
#
loop_
_entity_poly.entity_id
_entity_poly.type
_entity_poly.pdbx_seq_one_letter_code
_entity_poly.pdbx_strand_id
1 'polypeptide(L)'
;MPHDASIYRVEDPATGEMITLKELARRHRVPYPTVQRRNREGKTGADLVKKPDQRYQVGGRHSKTGGIRQLPPTRQQIAQEVLATPDGRLASTLFRDFGRSA
;
A
#
# COMPACT_ATOMS: atom_id res chain seq x y z
N MET A 1 -14.99 -7.08 17.52
CA MET A 1 -14.73 -8.26 18.36
C MET A 1 -13.23 -8.54 18.35
N PRO A 2 -12.49 -8.28 19.44
CA PRO A 2 -11.09 -8.69 19.53
C PRO A 2 -11.08 -10.22 19.69
N HIS A 3 -10.45 -10.94 18.75
CA HIS A 3 -10.24 -12.38 18.92
C HIS A 3 -9.17 -12.57 19.98
N ASP A 4 -9.57 -13.13 21.12
CA ASP A 4 -8.69 -13.47 22.23
C ASP A 4 -7.59 -14.42 21.73
N ALA A 5 -6.34 -13.94 21.74
CA ALA A 5 -5.18 -14.66 21.25
C ALA A 5 -4.83 -15.91 22.11
N SER A 6 -5.60 -16.16 23.17
CA SER A 6 -5.50 -17.28 24.10
C SER A 6 -6.10 -18.59 23.59
N ILE A 7 -6.92 -18.56 22.52
CA ILE A 7 -7.67 -19.75 22.07
C ILE A 7 -6.87 -20.62 21.08
N TYR A 8 -5.98 -20.03 20.29
CA TYR A 8 -5.24 -20.77 19.26
C TYR A 8 -3.93 -21.36 19.83
N ARG A 9 -4.01 -22.62 20.26
CA ARG A 9 -2.83 -23.44 20.57
C ARG A 9 -2.32 -24.09 19.29
N VAL A 10 -1.01 -23.97 19.05
CA VAL A 10 -0.32 -24.58 17.93
C VAL A 10 0.88 -25.34 18.45
N GLU A 11 1.17 -26.47 17.82
CA GLU A 11 2.34 -27.29 18.14
C GLU A 11 3.63 -26.54 17.78
N ASP A 12 4.54 -26.45 18.76
CA ASP A 12 5.88 -25.91 18.55
C ASP A 12 6.71 -26.93 17.77
N PRO A 13 7.21 -26.62 16.56
CA PRO A 13 8.04 -27.56 15.80
C PRO A 13 9.38 -27.89 16.48
N ALA A 14 9.83 -27.11 17.48
CA ALA A 14 11.08 -27.37 18.18
C ALA A 14 10.93 -28.32 19.38
N THR A 15 9.80 -28.27 20.08
CA THR A 15 9.58 -29.03 21.33
C THR A 15 8.39 -29.98 21.27
N GLY A 16 7.53 -29.90 20.25
CA GLY A 16 6.27 -30.65 20.16
C GLY A 16 5.21 -30.19 21.17
N GLU A 17 5.44 -29.08 21.88
CA GLU A 17 4.52 -28.58 22.90
C GLU A 17 3.40 -27.75 22.27
N MET A 18 2.18 -27.89 22.81
CA MET A 18 1.04 -27.06 22.41
C MET A 18 1.13 -25.69 23.08
N ILE A 19 1.65 -24.70 22.35
CA ILE A 19 1.85 -23.34 22.85
C ILE A 19 0.98 -22.32 22.10
N THR A 20 0.85 -21.11 22.64
CA THR A 20 0.11 -20.04 21.97
C THR A 20 0.93 -19.42 20.85
N LEU A 21 0.25 -18.83 19.86
CA LEU A 21 0.91 -18.09 18.77
C LEU A 21 1.84 -16.96 19.28
N LYS A 22 1.49 -16.33 20.40
CA LYS A 22 2.30 -15.27 21.03
C LYS A 22 3.59 -15.85 21.61
N GLU A 23 3.50 -17.01 22.24
CA GLU A 23 4.67 -17.69 22.80
C GLU A 23 5.58 -18.25 21.70
N LEU A 24 5.00 -18.83 20.65
CA LEU A 24 5.73 -19.29 19.46
C LEU A 24 6.53 -18.15 18.81
N ALA A 25 5.89 -16.99 18.62
CA ALA A 25 6.54 -15.79 18.09
C ALA A 25 7.72 -15.34 18.96
N ARG A 26 7.57 -15.39 20.29
CA ARG A 26 8.62 -15.02 21.26
C ARG A 26 9.79 -15.99 21.23
N ARG A 27 9.54 -17.31 21.30
CA ARG A 27 10.58 -18.36 21.30
C ARG A 27 11.46 -18.27 20.05
N HIS A 28 10.84 -18.06 18.90
CA HIS A 28 11.54 -18.10 17.62
C HIS A 28 11.93 -16.73 17.05
N ARG A 29 11.70 -15.66 17.81
CA ARG A 29 11.99 -14.26 17.43
C ARG A 29 11.38 -13.87 16.08
N VAL A 30 10.17 -14.37 15.80
CA VAL A 30 9.39 -14.01 14.59
C VAL A 30 8.29 -13.03 15.00
N PRO A 31 8.02 -11.97 14.22
CA PRO A 31 6.94 -11.04 14.55
C PRO A 31 5.59 -11.76 14.65
N TYR A 32 4.84 -11.52 15.73
CA TYR A 32 3.50 -12.09 15.94
C TYR A 32 2.55 -11.89 14.73
N PRO A 33 2.48 -10.72 14.07
CA PRO A 33 1.62 -10.54 12.90
C PRO A 33 1.96 -11.51 11.76
N THR A 34 3.24 -11.84 11.58
CA THR A 34 3.70 -12.79 10.58
C THR A 34 3.22 -14.20 10.91
N VAL A 35 3.35 -14.62 12.16
CA VAL A 35 2.89 -15.94 12.63
C VAL A 35 1.37 -16.04 12.52
N GLN A 36 0.63 -15.01 12.96
CA GLN A 36 -0.82 -14.95 12.87
C GLN A 36 -1.31 -15.04 11.42
N ARG A 37 -0.66 -14.33 10.49
CA ARG A 37 -0.98 -14.39 9.06
C ARG A 37 -0.77 -15.80 8.50
N ARG A 38 0.35 -16.45 8.84
CA ARG A 38 0.67 -17.82 8.41
C ARG A 38 -0.33 -18.85 8.96
N ASN A 39 -0.75 -18.69 10.21
CA ASN A 39 -1.78 -19.54 10.80
C ASN A 39 -3.13 -19.37 10.07
N ARG A 40 -3.49 -18.14 9.69
CA ARG A 40 -4.67 -17.87 8.84
C ARG A 40 -4.56 -18.45 7.44
N GLU A 41 -3.34 -18.53 6.90
CA GLU A 41 -3.04 -19.22 5.64
C GLU A 41 -3.04 -20.76 5.77
N GLY A 42 -3.29 -21.32 6.97
CA GLY A 42 -3.32 -22.76 7.22
C GLY A 42 -1.95 -23.42 7.37
N LYS A 43 -0.87 -22.63 7.50
CA LYS A 43 0.48 -23.15 7.71
C LYS A 43 0.65 -23.64 9.15
N THR A 44 1.37 -24.74 9.34
CA THR A 44 1.60 -25.39 10.64
C THR A 44 3.10 -25.70 10.85
N GLY A 45 3.47 -26.06 12.08
CA GLY A 45 4.82 -26.49 12.43
C GLY A 45 5.90 -25.50 11.98
N ALA A 46 6.92 -25.99 11.26
CA ALA A 46 8.08 -25.20 10.83
C ALA A 46 7.72 -24.03 9.90
N ASP A 47 6.63 -24.13 9.14
CA ASP A 47 6.23 -23.07 8.19
C ASP A 47 5.67 -21.83 8.88
N LEU A 48 5.12 -21.97 10.09
CA LEU A 48 4.74 -20.83 10.92
C LEU A 48 5.93 -19.98 11.31
N VAL A 49 7.08 -20.63 11.45
CA VAL A 49 8.26 -20.08 12.11
C VAL A 49 9.42 -19.82 11.17
N LYS A 50 9.26 -20.21 9.90
CA LYS A 50 10.22 -19.96 8.83
C LYS A 50 10.69 -18.51 8.86
N LYS A 51 12.00 -18.28 9.03
CA LYS A 51 12.53 -16.93 9.07
C LYS A 51 12.13 -16.21 7.78
N PRO A 52 11.51 -15.01 7.86
CA PRO A 52 11.21 -14.26 6.65
C PRO A 52 12.53 -13.99 5.93
N ASP A 53 12.56 -14.27 4.64
CA ASP A 53 13.72 -14.00 3.80
C ASP A 53 14.09 -12.53 4.00
N GLN A 54 15.35 -12.23 4.34
CA GLN A 54 15.79 -10.85 4.66
C GLN A 54 15.51 -9.89 3.50
N ARG A 55 15.40 -10.43 2.28
CA ARG A 55 14.99 -9.73 1.05
C ARG A 55 13.62 -9.05 1.17
N TYR A 56 12.71 -9.56 1.99
CA TYR A 56 11.38 -8.95 2.22
C TYR A 56 11.36 -7.93 3.37
N GLN A 57 12.46 -7.74 4.11
CA GLN A 57 12.52 -6.73 5.19
C GLN A 57 12.59 -5.29 4.63
N VAL A 58 12.83 -5.12 3.33
CA VAL A 58 12.82 -3.82 2.64
C VAL A 58 11.39 -3.31 2.34
N GLY A 59 10.35 -4.07 2.70
CA GLY A 59 8.95 -3.61 2.70
C GLY A 59 8.57 -2.80 3.95
N GLY A 60 9.55 -2.29 4.70
CA GLY A 60 9.32 -1.36 5.79
C GLY A 60 8.48 -0.21 5.28
N ARG A 61 7.29 -0.04 5.87
CA ARG A 61 6.36 1.08 5.67
C ARG A 61 6.46 1.67 4.26
N HIS A 62 5.54 1.29 3.38
CA HIS A 62 5.06 2.27 2.43
C HIS A 62 4.49 3.42 3.26
N SER A 63 5.34 4.35 3.72
CA SER A 63 4.94 5.72 3.79
C SER A 63 4.28 5.94 2.45
N LYS A 64 3.02 6.37 2.47
CA LYS A 64 2.45 7.12 1.37
C LYS A 64 3.31 8.39 1.25
N THR A 65 4.59 8.25 0.91
CA THR A 65 5.39 9.32 0.37
C THR A 65 4.67 9.58 -0.94
N GLY A 66 3.84 10.61 -0.92
CA GLY A 66 3.13 11.06 -2.08
C GLY A 66 4.17 11.21 -3.16
N GLY A 67 4.16 10.29 -4.13
CA GLY A 67 4.63 10.64 -5.45
C GLY A 67 3.93 11.96 -5.75
N ILE A 68 4.70 12.99 -6.09
CA ILE A 68 4.16 14.29 -6.45
C ILE A 68 3.26 14.00 -7.66
N ARG A 69 1.98 13.71 -7.39
CA ARG A 69 0.95 13.68 -8.40
C ARG A 69 0.88 15.14 -8.79
N GLN A 70 1.56 15.50 -9.87
CA GLN A 70 1.33 16.78 -10.50
C GLN A 70 -0.18 16.86 -10.70
N LEU A 71 -0.82 17.77 -9.95
CA LEU A 71 -2.23 18.01 -10.15
C LEU A 71 -2.39 18.39 -11.62
N PRO A 72 -3.35 17.78 -12.35
CA PRO A 72 -3.60 18.22 -13.72
C PRO A 72 -3.84 19.73 -13.72
N PRO A 73 -3.27 20.48 -14.68
CA PRO A 73 -3.40 21.92 -14.71
C PRO A 73 -4.88 22.30 -14.75
N THR A 74 -5.22 23.37 -14.04
CA THR A 74 -6.61 23.84 -14.04
C THR A 74 -6.96 24.39 -15.42
N ARG A 75 -8.24 24.37 -15.77
CA ARG A 75 -8.74 24.94 -17.04
C ARG A 75 -8.28 26.40 -17.24
N GLN A 76 -8.16 27.17 -16.16
CA GLN A 76 -7.67 28.54 -16.21
C GLN A 76 -6.18 28.62 -16.59
N GLN A 77 -5.34 27.74 -16.04
CA GLN A 77 -3.92 27.66 -16.38
C GLN A 77 -3.72 27.28 -17.85
N ILE A 78 -4.47 26.30 -18.33
CA ILE A 78 -4.46 25.89 -19.75
C ILE A 78 -4.87 27.07 -20.64
N ALA A 79 -5.94 27.80 -20.27
CA ALA A 79 -6.39 28.95 -21.04
C ALA A 79 -5.35 30.08 -21.08
N GLN A 80 -4.66 30.34 -19.96
CA GLN A 80 -3.57 31.32 -19.91
C GLN A 80 -2.38 30.90 -20.78
N GLU A 81 -2.02 29.63 -20.75
CA GLU A 81 -0.93 29.07 -21.58
C GLU A 81 -1.25 29.18 -23.08
N VAL A 82 -2.47 28.83 -23.48
CA VAL A 82 -2.93 28.99 -24.87
C VAL A 82 -2.88 30.46 -25.29
N LEU A 83 -3.38 31.38 -24.45
CA LEU A 83 -3.36 32.81 -24.71
C LEU A 83 -1.96 33.44 -24.61
N ALA A 84 -0.95 32.73 -24.10
CA ALA A 84 0.43 33.22 -24.10
C ALA A 84 1.06 33.16 -25.51
N THR A 85 0.58 32.26 -26.37
CA THR A 85 1.06 32.08 -27.74
C THR A 85 0.28 32.95 -28.74
N PRO A 86 0.93 33.50 -29.80
CA PRO A 86 0.23 34.25 -30.84
C PRO A 86 -0.83 33.40 -31.55
N ASP A 87 -0.51 32.13 -31.84
CA ASP A 87 -1.44 31.20 -32.50
C ASP A 87 -2.66 30.88 -31.64
N GLY A 88 -2.47 30.67 -30.34
CA GLY A 88 -3.58 30.41 -29.42
C GLY A 88 -4.49 31.62 -29.21
N ARG A 89 -3.95 32.84 -29.31
CA ARG A 89 -4.77 34.07 -29.34
C ARG A 89 -5.63 34.12 -30.59
N LEU A 90 -5.05 33.90 -31.76
CA LEU A 90 -5.76 33.90 -33.03
C LEU A 90 -6.86 32.83 -33.07
N ALA A 91 -6.56 31.61 -32.61
CA ALA A 91 -7.56 30.55 -32.52
C ALA A 91 -8.72 30.94 -31.60
N SER A 92 -8.41 31.49 -30.42
CA SER A 92 -9.42 31.90 -29.44
C SER A 92 -10.32 33.04 -29.95
N THR A 93 -9.77 34.00 -30.70
CA THR A 93 -10.55 35.09 -31.31
C THR A 93 -11.45 34.56 -32.41
N LEU A 94 -10.95 33.69 -33.29
CA LEU A 94 -11.75 33.09 -34.35
C LEU A 94 -12.94 32.31 -33.77
N PHE A 95 -12.70 31.43 -32.79
CA PHE A 95 -13.80 30.69 -32.14
C PHE A 95 -14.83 31.61 -31.46
N ARG A 96 -14.38 32.73 -30.87
CA ARG A 96 -15.28 33.71 -30.25
C ARG A 96 -16.14 34.44 -31.29
N ASP A 97 -15.54 34.81 -32.41
CA ASP A 97 -16.22 35.57 -33.47
C ASP A 97 -17.22 34.68 -34.22
N PHE A 98 -16.85 33.43 -34.53
CA PHE A 98 -17.76 32.44 -35.11
C PHE A 98 -18.96 32.12 -34.20
N GLY A 99 -18.75 32.05 -32.88
CA GLY A 99 -19.83 31.81 -31.91
C GLY A 99 -20.78 33.01 -31.73
N ARG A 100 -20.38 34.21 -32.17
CA ARG A 100 -21.19 35.44 -32.07
C ARG A 100 -21.96 35.76 -33.36
N SER A 101 -21.62 35.11 -34.46
CA SER A 101 -22.26 35.24 -35.77
C SER A 101 -23.38 34.22 -36.05
N ALA A 102 -23.78 33.43 -35.03
CA ALA A 102 -24.95 32.53 -35.07
C ALA A 102 -26.08 33.12 -34.21
#